data_AF-A0A6M3LAN8-F1
#
_entry.id   AF-A0A6M3LAN8-F1
#
_cell.length_a   1.000
_cell.length_b   1.000
_cell.length_c   1.000
_cell.angle_alpha   90.00
_cell.angle_beta   90.00
_cell.angle_gamma   90.00
#
_symmetry.space_group_name_H-M   'P 1'
#
loop_
_entity.id
_entity.type
_entity.pdbx_description
1 polymer ?
#
loop_
_entity_poly.entity_id
_entity_poly.type
_entity_poly.pdbx_seq_one_letter_code
_entity_poly.pdbx_strand_id
1 'polypeptide(L)'
;MLNKAPDNMDLRQYVVEKIKAPLRKAMVTLAKRYPEPTLENLVHPNSFILLALSEKFLEYEDNPSRIDMFRAIWRMFIAEYEHDSYYRHRIDWLVEEIANSDWKPRPLNHPDHCWKEPQPCGGGESIIKGGL
;
A
#
# COMPACT_ATOMS: atom_id res chain seq x y z
N MET A 1 10.59 25.81 -3.82
CA MET A 1 12.07 25.82 -3.87
C MET A 1 12.56 24.42 -3.54
N LEU A 2 13.30 23.77 -4.43
CA LEU A 2 13.94 22.48 -4.12
C LEU A 2 15.19 22.76 -3.28
N ASN A 3 15.22 22.24 -2.06
CA ASN A 3 16.40 22.34 -1.20
C ASN A 3 17.57 21.65 -1.90
N LYS A 4 18.66 22.39 -2.16
CA LYS A 4 19.92 21.77 -2.60
C LYS A 4 20.41 20.85 -1.48
N ALA A 5 20.91 19.67 -1.84
CA ALA A 5 21.56 18.78 -0.89
C ALA A 5 22.82 19.49 -0.32
N PRO A 6 23.18 19.29 0.96
CA PRO A 6 24.43 19.78 1.52
C PRO A 6 25.64 19.27 0.72
N ASP A 7 26.73 20.03 0.67
CA ASP A 7 27.91 19.78 -0.17
C ASP A 7 28.61 18.42 0.04
N ASN A 8 28.22 17.65 1.06
CA ASN A 8 28.78 16.34 1.43
C ASN A 8 27.80 15.16 1.28
N MET A 9 26.61 15.37 0.68
CA MET A 9 25.57 14.35 0.58
C MET A 9 25.00 14.32 -0.85
N ASP A 10 24.96 13.14 -1.47
CA ASP A 10 24.27 13.00 -2.75
C ASP A 10 22.75 13.19 -2.58
N LEU A 11 22.07 13.57 -3.67
CA LEU A 11 20.65 13.88 -3.65
C LEU A 11 19.79 12.70 -3.17
N ARG A 12 20.18 11.45 -3.49
CA ARG A 12 19.43 10.26 -3.09
C ARG A 12 19.52 10.07 -1.58
N GLN A 13 20.72 10.19 -1.00
CA GLN A 13 20.91 10.12 0.44
C GLN A 13 20.12 11.23 1.16
N TYR A 14 20.18 12.46 0.65
CA TYR A 14 19.42 13.58 1.20
C TYR A 14 17.91 13.31 1.20
N VAL A 15 17.35 12.85 0.08
CA VAL A 15 15.93 12.51 -0.03
C VAL A 15 15.55 11.40 0.94
N VAL A 16 16.35 10.33 1.06
CA VAL A 16 16.04 9.21 1.95
C VAL A 16 16.05 9.64 3.42
N GLU A 17 17.09 10.35 3.85
CA GLU A 17 17.33 10.65 5.25
C GLU A 17 16.57 11.89 5.73
N LYS A 18 16.56 12.97 4.95
CA LYS A 18 16.02 14.27 5.37
C LYS A 18 14.57 14.47 4.98
N ILE A 19 14.09 13.77 3.96
CA ILE A 19 12.70 13.91 3.48
C ILE A 19 11.89 12.66 3.82
N LYS A 20 12.26 11.49 3.29
CA LYS A 20 11.46 10.28 3.44
C LYS A 20 11.38 9.86 4.91
N ALA A 21 12.50 9.78 5.64
CA ALA A 21 12.47 9.26 7.00
C ALA A 21 11.59 10.09 7.98
N PRO A 22 11.65 11.44 8.02
CA PRO A 22 10.73 12.23 8.83
C PRO A 22 9.27 12.10 8.39
N LEU A 23 9.01 12.13 7.07
CA LEU A 23 7.65 11.99 6.55
C LEU A 23 7.03 10.62 6.87
N ARG A 24 7.81 9.54 6.85
CA ARG A 24 7.34 8.22 7.30
C ARG A 24 6.83 8.26 8.72
N LYS A 25 7.59 8.86 9.63
CA LYS A 25 7.16 9.01 11.04
C LYS A 25 5.87 9.82 11.14
N ALA A 26 5.79 10.94 10.43
CA ALA A 26 4.59 11.78 10.41
C ALA A 26 3.36 11.02 9.90
N MET A 27 3.49 10.26 8.82
CA MET A 27 2.40 9.44 8.27
C MET A 27 1.94 8.37 9.26
N VAL A 28 2.87 7.65 9.92
CA VAL A 28 2.52 6.66 10.94
C VAL A 28 1.79 7.30 12.11
N THR A 29 2.25 8.48 12.56
CA THR A 29 1.56 9.22 13.62
C THR A 29 0.16 9.69 13.20
N LEU A 30 0.00 10.17 11.96
CA LEU A 30 -1.28 10.62 11.43
C LEU A 30 -2.27 9.44 11.32
N ALA A 31 -1.82 8.30 10.81
CA ALA A 31 -2.65 7.12 10.62
C ALA A 31 -3.31 6.63 11.91
N LYS A 32 -2.65 6.80 13.07
CA LYS A 32 -3.20 6.44 14.39
C LYS A 32 -4.45 7.24 14.78
N ARG A 33 -4.81 8.30 14.05
CA ARG A 33 -6.06 9.04 14.25
C ARG A 33 -7.27 8.35 13.65
N TYR A 34 -7.07 7.48 12.67
CA TYR A 34 -8.13 6.66 12.09
C TYR A 34 -8.34 5.40 12.96
N PRO A 35 -9.58 4.90 13.10
CA PRO A 35 -9.81 3.61 13.76
C PRO A 35 -9.01 2.49 13.07
N GLU A 36 -8.69 1.42 13.81
CA GLU A 36 -8.13 0.23 13.16
C GLU A 36 -9.26 -0.43 12.37
N PRO A 37 -9.11 -0.73 11.08
CA PRO A 37 -10.14 -1.43 10.33
C PRO A 37 -10.29 -2.85 10.90
N THR A 38 -11.52 -3.22 11.27
CA THR A 38 -11.88 -4.56 11.74
C THR A 38 -13.19 -4.98 11.10
N LEU A 39 -13.47 -6.29 11.03
CA LEU A 39 -14.74 -6.78 10.50
C LEU A 39 -15.97 -6.22 11.23
N GLU A 40 -15.80 -5.78 12.48
CA GLU A 40 -16.87 -5.22 13.31
C GLU A 40 -17.19 -3.75 12.98
N ASN A 41 -16.23 -2.99 12.43
CA ASN A 41 -16.39 -1.56 12.17
C ASN A 41 -16.42 -1.18 10.68
N LEU A 42 -16.37 -2.18 9.80
CA LEU A 42 -16.52 -2.01 8.36
C LEU A 42 -17.93 -2.39 7.92
N VAL A 43 -18.48 -1.64 6.97
CA VAL A 43 -19.83 -1.79 6.42
C VAL A 43 -19.77 -2.15 4.94
N HIS A 44 -18.78 -1.66 4.21
CA HIS A 44 -18.71 -1.86 2.77
C HIS A 44 -18.04 -3.20 2.39
N PRO A 45 -18.63 -3.99 1.46
CA PRO A 45 -18.06 -5.26 1.02
C PRO A 45 -16.61 -5.14 0.54
N ASN A 46 -16.31 -4.10 -0.23
CA ASN A 46 -14.96 -3.85 -0.74
C ASN A 46 -13.97 -3.49 0.37
N SER A 47 -14.40 -2.87 1.48
CA SER A 47 -13.53 -2.65 2.63
C SER A 47 -13.10 -3.95 3.29
N PHE A 48 -13.98 -4.96 3.34
CA PHE A 48 -13.59 -6.29 3.82
C PHE A 48 -12.52 -6.93 2.92
N ILE A 49 -12.65 -6.76 1.60
CA ILE A 49 -11.64 -7.21 0.63
C ILE A 49 -10.31 -6.48 0.86
N LEU A 50 -10.34 -5.16 1.03
CA LEU A 50 -9.14 -4.36 1.31
C LEU A 50 -8.48 -4.78 2.63
N LEU A 51 -9.25 -5.06 3.67
CA LEU A 51 -8.74 -5.57 4.94
C LEU A 51 -8.04 -6.92 4.75
N ALA A 52 -8.69 -7.88 4.09
CA ALA A 52 -8.10 -9.20 3.81
C ALA A 52 -6.81 -9.10 2.96
N LEU A 53 -6.79 -8.22 1.96
CA LEU A 53 -5.60 -7.93 1.16
C LEU A 53 -4.48 -7.31 2.00
N SER A 54 -4.82 -6.40 2.93
CA SER A 54 -3.85 -5.79 3.82
C SER A 54 -3.22 -6.82 4.76
N GLU A 55 -4.01 -7.74 5.31
CA GLU A 55 -3.54 -8.81 6.18
C GLU A 55 -2.60 -9.74 5.42
N LYS A 56 -3.01 -10.18 4.23
CA LYS A 56 -2.19 -11.01 3.34
C LYS A 56 -0.89 -10.31 2.92
N PHE A 57 -0.95 -9.01 2.61
CA PHE A 57 0.24 -8.22 2.30
C PHE A 57 1.22 -8.21 3.48
N LEU A 58 0.70 -7.94 4.68
CA LEU A 58 1.50 -7.83 5.91
C LEU A 58 2.03 -9.18 6.40
N GLU A 59 1.41 -10.29 6.01
CA GLU A 59 1.94 -11.65 6.23
C GLU A 59 3.24 -11.88 5.44
N TYR A 60 3.33 -11.36 4.21
CA TYR A 60 4.49 -11.55 3.35
C TYR A 60 5.58 -10.49 3.52
N GLU A 61 5.25 -9.31 4.05
CA GLU A 61 6.20 -8.23 4.30
C GLU A 61 7.11 -8.53 5.51
N ASP A 62 8.42 -8.64 5.26
CA ASP A 62 9.46 -8.92 6.26
C ASP A 62 10.49 -7.81 6.39
N ASN A 63 10.10 -6.55 6.17
CA ASN A 63 10.95 -5.40 6.44
C ASN A 63 10.51 -4.68 7.73
N PRO A 64 11.16 -4.93 8.88
CA PRO A 64 10.83 -4.26 10.14
C PRO A 64 10.90 -2.73 10.06
N SER A 65 11.74 -2.19 9.17
CA SER A 65 11.90 -0.73 9.02
C SER A 65 10.82 -0.07 8.17
N ARG A 66 9.91 -0.85 7.56
CA ARG A 66 8.86 -0.40 6.65
C ARG A 66 7.47 -0.88 7.02
N ILE A 67 7.34 -1.98 7.76
CA ILE A 67 6.04 -2.58 8.09
C ILE A 67 5.06 -1.61 8.74
N ASP A 68 5.52 -0.76 9.67
CA ASP A 68 4.66 0.25 10.31
C ASP A 68 4.11 1.27 9.32
N MET A 69 4.88 1.61 8.28
CA MET A 69 4.42 2.52 7.23
C MET A 69 3.37 1.84 6.36
N PHE A 70 3.54 0.57 6.01
CA PHE A 70 2.54 -0.18 5.25
C PHE A 70 1.24 -0.33 6.04
N ARG A 71 1.32 -0.66 7.34
CA ARG A 71 0.16 -0.66 8.24
C ARG A 71 -0.55 0.68 8.26
N ALA A 72 0.22 1.78 8.38
CA ALA A 72 -0.33 3.13 8.36
C ALA A 72 -1.03 3.47 7.04
N ILE A 73 -0.45 3.11 5.90
CA ILE A 73 -1.04 3.33 4.57
C ILE A 73 -2.35 2.54 4.43
N TRP A 74 -2.33 1.24 4.75
CA TRP A 74 -3.53 0.40 4.66
C TRP A 74 -4.66 0.92 5.55
N ARG A 75 -4.34 1.31 6.79
CA ARG A 75 -5.31 1.89 7.72
C ARG A 75 -5.96 3.15 7.17
N MET A 76 -5.16 4.11 6.70
CA MET A 76 -5.69 5.35 6.12
C MET A 76 -6.50 5.06 4.86
N PHE A 77 -6.00 4.19 3.98
CA PHE A 77 -6.66 3.85 2.72
C PHE A 77 -8.03 3.20 2.95
N ILE A 78 -8.11 2.21 3.83
CA ILE A 78 -9.37 1.55 4.19
C ILE A 78 -10.33 2.54 4.86
N ALA A 79 -9.83 3.39 5.77
CA ALA A 79 -10.69 4.36 6.45
C ALA A 79 -11.29 5.41 5.50
N GLU A 80 -10.50 5.94 4.56
CA GLU A 80 -10.99 6.86 3.53
C GLU A 80 -11.98 6.18 2.58
N TYR A 81 -11.71 4.94 2.19
CA TYR A 81 -12.64 4.15 1.37
C TYR A 81 -13.97 3.89 2.10
N GLU A 82 -13.90 3.49 3.37
CA GLU A 82 -15.04 3.13 4.20
C GLU A 82 -15.94 4.35 4.49
N HIS A 83 -15.35 5.48 4.88
CA HIS A 83 -16.12 6.59 5.45
C HIS A 83 -16.36 7.78 4.50
N ASP A 84 -15.68 7.84 3.35
CA ASP A 84 -15.86 8.93 2.38
C ASP A 84 -16.24 8.42 0.98
N SER A 85 -17.52 8.65 0.63
CA SER A 85 -18.05 8.33 -0.71
C SER A 85 -17.31 9.02 -1.85
N TYR A 86 -16.73 10.20 -1.62
CA TYR A 86 -15.93 10.89 -2.62
C TYR A 86 -14.72 10.04 -3.00
N TYR A 87 -13.89 9.65 -2.03
CA TYR A 87 -12.70 8.84 -2.29
C TYR A 87 -13.04 7.44 -2.75
N ARG A 88 -14.05 6.80 -2.16
CA ARG A 88 -14.53 5.48 -2.55
C ARG A 88 -14.78 5.36 -4.05
N HIS A 89 -15.61 6.24 -4.62
CA HIS A 89 -15.93 6.19 -6.05
C HIS A 89 -14.71 6.43 -6.95
N ARG A 90 -13.72 7.24 -6.53
CA ARG A 90 -12.48 7.42 -7.31
C ARG A 90 -11.60 6.18 -7.24
N ILE A 91 -11.57 5.52 -6.09
CA ILE A 91 -10.81 4.27 -5.91
C ILE A 91 -11.46 3.16 -6.74
N ASP A 92 -12.80 3.04 -6.69
CA ASP A 92 -13.55 2.07 -7.50
C ASP A 92 -13.26 2.27 -9.00
N TRP A 93 -13.41 3.51 -9.49
CA TRP A 93 -13.08 3.85 -10.88
C TRP A 93 -11.62 3.54 -11.23
N LEU A 94 -10.65 3.86 -10.35
CA LEU A 94 -9.24 3.54 -10.59
C LEU A 94 -9.00 2.03 -10.70
N VAL A 95 -9.65 1.24 -9.85
CA VAL A 95 -9.56 -0.24 -9.89
C VAL A 95 -10.18 -0.78 -11.17
N GLU A 96 -11.32 -0.24 -11.62
CA GLU A 96 -11.95 -0.56 -12.90
C GLU A 96 -11.01 -0.27 -14.08
N GLU A 97 -10.39 0.90 -14.12
CA GLU A 97 -9.44 1.27 -15.18
C GLU A 97 -8.21 0.34 -15.18
N ILE A 98 -7.67 -0.01 -14.01
CA ILE A 98 -6.55 -0.95 -13.92
C ILE A 98 -6.97 -2.33 -14.43
N ALA A 99 -8.13 -2.83 -14.02
CA ALA A 99 -8.62 -4.15 -14.41
C ALA A 99 -8.90 -4.26 -15.91
N ASN A 100 -9.29 -3.16 -16.55
CA ASN A 100 -9.54 -3.07 -17.99
C ASN A 100 -8.29 -2.67 -18.82
N SER A 101 -7.14 -2.47 -18.17
CA SER A 101 -5.90 -2.06 -18.84
C SER A 101 -4.94 -3.23 -19.09
N ASP A 102 -3.92 -3.00 -19.91
CA ASP A 102 -2.78 -3.91 -20.09
C ASP A 102 -1.76 -3.83 -18.93
N TRP A 103 -2.22 -3.54 -17.70
CA TRP A 103 -1.35 -3.46 -16.54
C TRP A 103 -0.69 -4.82 -16.29
N LYS A 104 0.62 -4.88 -16.54
CA LYS A 104 1.36 -6.13 -16.47
C LYS A 104 1.47 -6.62 -15.01
N PRO A 105 1.28 -7.92 -14.77
CA PRO A 105 1.56 -8.52 -13.48
C PRO A 105 3.05 -8.40 -13.15
N ARG A 106 3.37 -8.52 -11.85
CA ARG A 106 4.77 -8.62 -11.42
C ARG A 106 5.45 -9.85 -12.03
N PRO A 107 6.77 -9.79 -12.30
CA PRO A 107 7.49 -10.91 -12.89
C PRO A 107 7.39 -12.19 -12.04
N LEU A 108 7.36 -13.35 -12.72
CA LEU A 108 7.28 -14.66 -12.07
C LEU A 108 8.56 -14.93 -11.27
N ASN A 109 8.41 -15.33 -10.01
CA ASN A 109 9.47 -15.75 -9.09
C ASN A 109 10.56 -14.71 -8.85
N HIS A 110 10.21 -13.41 -8.95
CA HIS A 110 11.11 -12.29 -8.64
C HIS A 110 10.60 -11.45 -7.45
N PRO A 111 10.42 -12.03 -6.25
CA PRO A 111 10.10 -11.24 -5.06
C PRO A 111 11.30 -10.37 -4.64
N ASP A 112 11.04 -9.24 -3.98
CA ASP A 112 12.09 -8.50 -3.29
C ASP A 112 12.58 -9.31 -2.07
N HIS A 113 13.82 -9.08 -1.60
CA HIS A 113 14.46 -9.84 -0.53
C HIS A 113 13.74 -9.79 0.83
N CYS A 114 12.89 -8.79 1.04
CA CYS A 114 12.03 -8.67 2.23
C CYS A 114 10.59 -9.17 2.00
N TRP A 115 10.35 -9.96 0.95
CA TRP A 115 9.01 -10.47 0.62
C TRP A 115 8.99 -12.01 0.69
N LYS A 116 8.19 -12.55 1.61
CA LYS A 116 8.17 -13.96 2.02
C LYS A 116 7.09 -14.82 1.37
N GLU A 117 6.49 -14.34 0.30
CA GLU A 117 5.45 -15.10 -0.38
C GLU A 117 5.95 -16.44 -0.95
N PRO A 118 5.19 -17.55 -0.77
CA PRO A 118 5.57 -18.86 -1.29
C PRO A 118 5.71 -18.89 -2.82
N GLN A 119 6.65 -19.71 -3.31
CA GLN A 119 6.84 -19.94 -4.75
C GLN A 119 5.91 -21.05 -5.29
N PRO A 120 5.42 -20.96 -6.54
CA PRO A 120 5.66 -19.86 -7.49
C PRO A 120 4.90 -18.59 -7.09
N CYS A 121 5.57 -17.44 -7.19
CA CYS A 121 4.95 -16.14 -6.89
C CYS A 121 4.96 -15.24 -8.12
N GLY A 122 3.97 -14.37 -8.27
CA GLY A 122 3.85 -13.49 -9.42
C GLY A 122 3.41 -14.23 -10.68
N GLY A 123 3.61 -13.62 -11.85
CA GLY A 123 3.07 -14.14 -13.10
C GLY A 123 1.57 -13.89 -13.25
N GLY A 124 1.12 -13.81 -14.51
CA GLY A 124 -0.22 -13.37 -14.91
C GLY A 124 -1.39 -14.28 -14.56
N GLU A 125 -1.17 -15.34 -13.79
CA GLU A 125 -2.26 -16.16 -13.26
C GLU A 125 -3.00 -15.48 -12.10
N SER A 126 -2.45 -14.37 -11.58
CA SER A 126 -2.90 -13.71 -10.34
C SER A 126 -3.67 -12.40 -10.50
N ILE A 127 -3.90 -11.89 -11.72
CA ILE A 127 -4.66 -10.64 -11.92
C ILE A 127 -5.96 -10.97 -12.66
N ILE A 128 -7.04 -11.06 -11.87
CA ILE A 128 -8.45 -10.97 -12.26
C ILE A 128 -8.84 -11.92 -13.42
N LYS A 129 -9.10 -13.19 -13.09
CA LYS A 129 -10.07 -14.01 -13.84
C LYS A 129 -11.38 -14.03 -13.08
N GLY A 130 -12.19 -13.00 -13.28
CA GLY A 130 -13.49 -12.87 -12.64
C GLY A 130 -14.31 -11.84 -13.36
N GLY A 131 -14.81 -12.19 -14.55
CA GLY A 131 -15.98 -11.51 -15.08
C GLY A 131 -17.12 -11.70 -14.07
N LEU A 132 -17.78 -10.59 -13.74
CA LEU A 132 -19.11 -10.59 -13.12
C LEU A 132 -20.10 -11.37 -14.00
#